data_AF-A0AAX3ES22-F1
#
_entry.id   AF-A0AAX3ES22-F1
#
_cell.length_a   1.000
_cell.length_b   1.000
_cell.length_c   1.000
_cell.angle_alpha   90.00
_cell.angle_beta   90.00
_cell.angle_gamma   90.00
#
_symmetry.space_group_name_H-M   'P 1'
#
loop_
_entity.id
_entity.type
_entity.pdbx_description
1 polymer ?
#
loop_
_entity_poly.entity_id
_entity_poly.type
_entity_poly.pdbx_seq_one_letter_code
_entity_poly.pdbx_strand_id
1 'polypeptide(L)'
;MITWFIELAEHYPMIAYAKSNIEISRNRFSHFMEHFFTGMHGENYHLIHHLFPAIPFWKLKKAHHILMQDDEYRSINERFGGIFISSNKNPSMWQQLWRREYV
;
A
#
# COMPACT_ATOMS: atom_id res chain seq x y z
N MET A 1 6.86 -17.31 -5.19
CA MET A 1 7.06 -16.44 -6.38
C MET A 1 6.06 -15.29 -6.40
N ILE A 2 4.74 -15.55 -6.26
CA ILE A 2 3.73 -14.48 -6.27
C ILE A 2 3.82 -13.52 -5.07
N THR A 3 4.06 -14.04 -3.85
CA THR A 3 4.26 -13.21 -2.65
C THR A 3 5.47 -12.28 -2.79
N TRP A 4 6.60 -12.78 -3.30
CA TRP A 4 7.78 -11.94 -3.56
C TRP A 4 7.50 -10.82 -4.56
N PHE A 5 6.73 -11.11 -5.61
CA PHE A 5 6.32 -10.08 -6.58
C PHE A 5 5.43 -9.01 -5.92
N ILE A 6 4.51 -9.41 -5.06
CA ILE A 6 3.64 -8.50 -4.31
C ILE A 6 4.48 -7.60 -3.39
N GLU A 7 5.38 -8.18 -2.60
CA GLU A 7 6.31 -7.44 -1.74
C GLU A 7 7.13 -6.40 -2.54
N LEU A 8 7.70 -6.83 -3.67
CA LEU A 8 8.41 -5.91 -4.56
C LEU A 8 7.48 -4.78 -5.06
N ALA A 9 6.26 -5.13 -5.44
CA ALA A 9 5.25 -4.19 -5.94
C ALA A 9 4.69 -3.26 -4.85
N GLU A 10 4.96 -3.50 -3.57
CA GLU A 10 4.54 -2.66 -2.45
C GLU A 10 5.68 -1.75 -1.94
N HIS A 11 6.92 -2.05 -2.34
CA HIS A 11 8.11 -1.28 -1.96
C HIS A 11 8.77 -0.51 -3.12
N TYR A 12 8.72 -1.03 -4.35
CA TYR A 12 9.36 -0.38 -5.50
C TYR A 12 8.50 0.76 -6.05
N PRO A 13 9.02 1.97 -6.32
CA PRO A 13 10.41 2.42 -6.20
C PRO A 13 10.67 3.22 -4.91
N MET A 14 9.72 3.22 -3.98
CA MET A 14 9.66 4.09 -2.80
C MET A 14 10.92 4.04 -1.93
N ILE A 15 11.54 2.86 -1.76
CA ILE A 15 12.79 2.70 -0.99
C ILE A 15 13.91 3.65 -1.47
N ALA A 16 13.95 3.98 -2.76
CA ALA A 16 15.01 4.85 -3.32
C ALA A 16 14.81 6.34 -2.99
N TYR A 17 13.59 6.76 -2.61
CA TYR A 17 13.21 8.16 -2.46
C TYR A 17 12.65 8.51 -1.07
N ALA A 18 12.35 7.50 -0.25
CA ALA A 18 11.77 7.66 1.07
C ALA A 18 12.67 8.51 1.99
N LYS A 19 12.07 9.52 2.62
CA LYS A 19 12.70 10.38 3.63
C LYS A 19 12.29 9.99 5.04
N SER A 20 11.19 9.26 5.18
CA SER A 20 10.64 8.81 6.45
C SER A 20 10.11 7.38 6.36
N ASN A 21 9.87 6.75 7.51
CA ASN A 21 9.37 5.37 7.59
C ASN A 21 7.99 5.19 6.95
N ILE A 22 7.19 6.25 6.85
CA ILE A 22 5.85 6.16 6.25
C ILE A 22 5.89 6.14 4.71
N GLU A 23 7.04 6.47 4.12
CA GLU A 23 7.26 6.50 2.68
C GLU A 23 7.97 5.24 2.14
N ILE A 24 8.24 4.23 2.97
CA ILE A 24 9.05 3.05 2.55
C ILE A 24 8.24 1.94 1.86
N SER A 25 6.92 1.91 2.11
CA SER A 25 5.98 0.94 1.53
C SER A 25 4.58 1.53 1.42
N ARG A 26 3.69 0.89 0.66
CA ARG A 26 2.32 1.37 0.42
C ARG A 26 1.26 0.37 0.88
N ASN A 27 0.09 0.88 1.26
CA ASN A 27 -1.12 0.06 1.27
C ASN A 27 -1.60 -0.16 -0.16
N ARG A 28 -2.39 -1.22 -0.36
CA ARG A 28 -2.86 -1.61 -1.69
C ARG A 28 -4.38 -1.57 -1.76
N PHE A 29 -4.90 -0.81 -2.72
CA PHE A 29 -6.33 -0.68 -2.98
C PHE A 29 -6.66 -1.27 -4.35
N SER A 30 -6.46 -2.58 -4.46
CA SER A 30 -6.70 -3.37 -5.68
C SER A 30 -8.19 -3.50 -6.00
N HIS A 31 -8.51 -3.61 -7.29
CA HIS A 31 -9.79 -4.13 -7.77
C HIS A 31 -10.05 -5.55 -7.23
N PHE A 32 -11.31 -5.95 -7.07
CA PHE A 32 -11.66 -7.19 -6.36
C PHE A 32 -11.02 -8.46 -6.97
N MET A 33 -10.91 -8.52 -8.30
CA MET A 33 -10.26 -9.65 -9.00
C MET A 33 -8.76 -9.72 -8.68
N GLU A 34 -8.05 -8.59 -8.70
CA GLU A 34 -6.64 -8.53 -8.32
C GLU A 34 -6.48 -8.84 -6.83
N HIS A 35 -7.36 -8.29 -5.98
CA HIS A 35 -7.36 -8.53 -4.54
C HIS A 35 -7.54 -10.01 -4.19
N PHE A 36 -8.37 -10.76 -4.93
CA PHE A 36 -8.56 -12.19 -4.71
C PHE A 36 -7.25 -12.99 -4.82
N PHE A 37 -6.37 -12.65 -5.78
CA PHE A 37 -5.10 -13.34 -5.98
C PHE A 37 -3.96 -12.81 -5.11
N THR A 38 -4.05 -11.57 -4.64
CA THR A 38 -2.93 -10.86 -4.01
C THR A 38 -3.17 -10.45 -2.57
N GLY A 39 -4.42 -10.48 -2.07
CA GLY A 39 -4.86 -9.85 -0.82
C GLY A 39 -4.95 -10.79 0.39
N MET A 40 -4.22 -11.90 0.37
CA MET A 40 -4.27 -12.87 1.46
C MET A 40 -3.78 -12.23 2.78
N HIS A 41 -4.34 -12.66 3.91
CA HIS A 41 -3.91 -12.26 5.27
C HIS A 41 -3.81 -10.75 5.55
N GLY A 42 -4.54 -9.90 4.82
CA GLY A 42 -4.50 -8.45 5.04
C GLY A 42 -3.24 -7.76 4.49
N GLU A 43 -2.53 -8.41 3.55
CA GLU A 43 -1.38 -7.84 2.81
C GLU A 43 -1.70 -6.49 2.16
N ASN A 44 -2.98 -6.20 1.88
CA ASN A 44 -3.40 -4.90 1.38
C ASN A 44 -3.16 -3.71 2.35
N TYR A 45 -2.80 -3.99 3.62
CA TYR A 45 -2.43 -3.00 4.62
C TYR A 45 -0.91 -3.03 4.94
N HIS A 46 -0.07 -3.25 3.92
CA HIS A 46 1.38 -3.45 4.08
C HIS A 46 2.09 -2.31 4.80
N LEU A 47 1.78 -1.05 4.47
CA LEU A 47 2.38 0.11 5.14
C LEU A 47 2.11 0.09 6.65
N ILE A 48 0.89 -0.24 7.06
CA ILE A 48 0.53 -0.32 8.48
C ILE A 48 1.30 -1.45 9.16
N HIS A 49 1.45 -2.58 8.48
CA HIS A 49 2.22 -3.70 8.98
C HIS A 49 3.69 -3.29 9.24
N HIS A 50 4.29 -2.50 8.34
CA HIS A 50 5.65 -1.97 8.53
C HIS A 50 5.76 -0.96 9.69
N LEU A 51 4.79 -0.04 9.81
CA LEU A 51 4.79 0.96 10.89
C LEU A 51 4.52 0.33 12.25
N PHE A 52 3.66 -0.70 12.30
CA PHE A 52 3.18 -1.31 13.54
C PHE A 52 3.12 -2.84 13.42
N PRO A 53 4.27 -3.54 13.30
CA PRO A 53 4.31 -4.98 13.07
C PRO A 53 3.71 -5.82 14.22
N ALA A 54 3.61 -5.23 15.41
CA ALA A 54 2.96 -5.86 16.57
C ALA A 54 1.42 -5.92 16.48
N ILE A 55 0.79 -5.18 15.55
CA ILE A 55 -0.65 -5.24 15.35
C ILE A 55 -0.99 -6.52 14.57
N PRO A 56 -1.83 -7.42 15.12
CA PRO A 56 -2.19 -8.64 14.41
C PRO A 56 -3.02 -8.32 13.17
N PHE A 57 -2.89 -9.14 12.12
CA PHE A 57 -3.43 -8.83 10.79
C PHE A 57 -4.93 -8.52 10.77
N TRP A 58 -5.73 -9.23 11.59
CA TRP A 58 -7.19 -9.02 11.69
C TRP A 58 -7.58 -7.67 12.31
N LYS A 59 -6.63 -6.95 12.94
CA LYS A 59 -6.82 -5.59 13.46
C LYS A 59 -6.26 -4.50 12.55
N LEU A 60 -5.56 -4.84 11.45
CA LEU A 60 -4.96 -3.83 10.56
C LEU A 60 -6.01 -2.89 9.95
N LYS A 61 -7.19 -3.39 9.59
CA LYS A 61 -8.31 -2.55 9.11
C LYS A 61 -8.75 -1.52 10.16
N LYS A 62 -8.78 -1.91 11.44
CA LYS A 62 -9.13 -0.99 12.54
C LYS A 62 -8.01 0.04 12.76
N ALA A 63 -6.75 -0.41 12.74
CA ALA A 63 -5.59 0.48 12.85
C ALA A 63 -5.56 1.50 11.71
N HIS A 64 -5.84 1.06 10.47
CA HIS A 64 -5.97 1.94 9.31
C HIS A 64 -6.96 3.06 9.56
N HIS A 65 -8.17 2.73 10.04
CA HIS A 65 -9.20 3.72 10.28
C HIS A 65 -8.79 4.77 11.32
N ILE A 66 -8.04 4.37 12.36
CA ILE A 66 -7.49 5.29 13.36
C ILE A 66 -6.40 6.16 12.74
N LEU A 67 -5.47 5.57 11.98
CA LEU A 67 -4.37 6.29 11.33
C LEU A 67 -4.85 7.27 10.26
N MET A 68 -5.98 7.03 9.61
CA MET A 68 -6.60 7.99 8.70
C MET A 68 -7.05 9.29 9.40
N GLN A 69 -7.01 9.37 10.73
CA GLN A 69 -7.24 10.62 11.47
C GLN A 69 -5.98 11.50 11.54
N ASP A 70 -4.80 10.92 11.32
CA ASP A 70 -3.53 11.62 11.21
C ASP A 70 -3.36 12.20 9.79
N ASP A 71 -3.02 13.48 9.69
CA ASP A 71 -2.97 14.19 8.41
C ASP A 71 -1.84 13.72 7.51
N GLU A 72 -0.66 13.43 8.08
CA GLU A 72 0.48 12.93 7.33
C GLU A 72 0.15 11.57 6.72
N TYR A 73 -0.31 10.63 7.56
CA TYR A 73 -0.67 9.29 7.11
C TYR A 73 -1.78 9.31 6.05
N ARG A 74 -2.83 10.10 6.29
CA ARG A 74 -3.94 10.24 5.35
C ARG A 74 -3.46 10.76 4.00
N SER A 75 -2.67 11.85 3.98
CA SER A 75 -2.19 12.47 2.74
C SER A 75 -1.34 11.52 1.89
N ILE A 76 -0.53 10.68 2.54
CA ILE A 76 0.31 9.68 1.86
C ILE A 76 -0.57 8.53 1.35
N ASN A 77 -1.43 7.98 2.22
CA ASN A 77 -2.27 6.84 1.88
C ASN A 77 -3.27 7.15 0.75
N GLU A 78 -3.76 8.40 0.67
CA GLU A 78 -4.66 8.86 -0.38
C GLU A 78 -4.04 8.85 -1.78
N ARG A 79 -2.72 8.65 -1.92
CA ARG A 79 -2.06 8.50 -3.24
C ARG A 79 -2.04 7.06 -3.75
N PHE A 80 -2.34 6.08 -2.89
CA PHE A 80 -2.15 4.67 -3.22
C PHE A 80 -3.33 4.06 -4.00
N GLY A 81 -3.01 3.14 -4.90
CA GLY A 81 -3.95 2.39 -5.73
C GLY A 81 -3.70 0.87 -5.69
N GLY A 82 -4.13 0.16 -6.72
CA GLY A 82 -3.80 -1.25 -6.93
C GLY A 82 -2.41 -1.44 -7.55
N ILE A 83 -2.00 -2.70 -7.77
CA ILE A 83 -0.79 -3.01 -8.55
C ILE A 83 -1.06 -2.72 -10.02
N PHE A 84 -2.08 -3.34 -10.60
CA PHE A 84 -2.48 -3.16 -12.00
C PHE A 84 -3.76 -2.35 -12.13
N ILE A 85 -4.77 -2.67 -11.33
CA ILE A 85 -6.10 -2.04 -11.38
C ILE A 85 -6.51 -1.61 -9.97
N SER A 86 -6.82 -0.33 -9.80
CA SER A 86 -7.28 0.24 -8.55
C SER A 86 -8.79 0.00 -8.33
N SER A 87 -9.21 -0.17 -7.07
CA SER A 87 -10.62 -0.11 -6.66
C SER A 87 -11.08 1.31 -6.30
N ASN A 88 -10.15 2.25 -6.14
CA ASN A 88 -10.40 3.65 -5.90
C ASN A 88 -10.09 4.49 -7.16
N LYS A 89 -10.12 5.82 -7.03
CA LYS A 89 -9.84 6.76 -8.13
C LYS A 89 -8.34 7.01 -8.37
N ASN A 90 -7.46 6.36 -7.60
CA ASN A 90 -6.02 6.60 -7.68
C ASN A 90 -5.37 5.76 -8.78
N PRO A 91 -4.29 6.25 -9.39
CA PRO A 91 -3.54 5.47 -10.36
C PRO A 91 -2.96 4.21 -9.71
N SER A 92 -2.92 3.10 -10.46
CA SER A 92 -2.22 1.90 -10.03
C SER A 92 -0.71 2.12 -10.01
N MET A 93 0.02 1.24 -9.32
CA MET A 93 1.49 1.29 -9.24
C MET A 93 2.13 1.35 -10.65
N TRP A 94 1.66 0.53 -11.60
CA TRP A 94 2.16 0.58 -12.98
C TRP A 94 1.88 1.90 -13.69
N GLN A 95 0.72 2.51 -13.45
CA GLN A 95 0.41 3.84 -14.00
C GLN A 95 1.31 4.92 -13.40
N GLN A 96 1.57 4.86 -12.09
CA GLN A 96 2.49 5.77 -11.40
C GLN A 96 3.92 5.63 -11.93
N LEU A 97 4.41 4.40 -12.11
CA LEU A 97 5.73 4.14 -12.71
C LEU A 97 5.85 4.69 -14.13
N TRP A 98 4.82 4.49 -14.96
CA TRP A 98 4.80 5.02 -16.33
C TRP A 98 4.86 6.55 -16.35
N ARG A 99 4.19 7.21 -15.40
CA ARG A 99 4.16 8.67 -15.24
C ARG A 99 5.37 9.23 -14.50
N ARG A 100 6.20 8.37 -13.88
CA ARG A 100 7.31 8.74 -12.99
C ARG A 100 6.86 9.53 -11.76
N GLU A 101 5.67 9.23 -11.25
CA GLU A 101 5.08 9.82 -10.05
C GLU A 101 5.37 8.90 -8.85
N TYR A 102 6.53 9.09 -8.21
CA TYR A 102 7.04 8.19 -7.16
C TYR A 102 6.71 8.72 -5.75
N VAL A 103 5.42 8.82 -5.41
CA VAL A 103 4.99 9.30 -4.08
C VAL A 103 3.71 8.65 -3.58
#